data_AF-A0A528AVH0-F1
#
_entry.id   AF-A0A528AVH0-F1
#
_cell.length_a   1.000
_cell.length_b   1.000
_cell.length_c   1.000
_cell.angle_alpha   90.00
_cell.angle_beta   90.00
_cell.angle_gamma   90.00
#
_symmetry.space_group_name_H-M   'P 1'
#
loop_
_entity.id
_entity.type
_entity.pdbx_description
1 polymer ?
#
loop_
_entity_poly.entity_id
_entity_poly.type
_entity_poly.pdbx_seq_one_letter_code
_entity_poly.pdbx_strand_id
1 'polypeptide(L)'
;DSVQKFAEWGFKISPLMVRAKSVDDLVAHYHLIEAQRSSLGYDIDGVVYKVDQLELQRRWGFATGEPRWAIAHKFPAEQAMTTVLRIDIQVGRTGT
;
A
#
# COMPACT_ATOMS: atom_id res chain seq x y z
N ASP A 1 15.09 11.05 -2.90
CA ASP A 1 15.52 12.47 -2.79
C ASP A 1 14.33 13.41 -2.63
N SER A 2 13.34 13.39 -3.53
CA SER A 2 12.15 14.26 -3.42
C SER A 2 11.40 14.15 -2.09
N VAL A 3 11.22 12.93 -1.56
CA VAL A 3 10.53 12.74 -0.26
C VAL A 3 11.36 13.28 0.91
N GLN A 4 12.70 13.14 0.86
CA GLN A 4 13.58 13.74 1.88
C GLN A 4 13.50 15.27 1.85
N LYS A 5 13.37 15.86 0.66
CA LYS A 5 13.17 17.31 0.52
C LYS A 5 11.88 17.80 1.19
N PHE A 6 10.82 17.00 1.17
CA PHE A 6 9.60 17.32 1.92
C PHE A 6 9.83 17.32 3.44
N ALA A 7 10.66 16.40 3.96
CA ALA A 7 11.04 16.42 5.37
C ALA A 7 11.84 17.69 5.73
N GLU A 8 12.78 18.10 4.89
CA GLU A 8 13.53 19.36 5.07
C GLU A 8 12.61 20.60 5.09
N TRP A 9 11.50 20.55 4.37
CA TRP A 9 10.49 21.61 4.36
C TRP A 9 9.48 21.52 5.51
N GLY A 10 9.63 20.55 6.42
CA GLY A 10 8.80 20.41 7.62
C GLY A 10 7.58 19.49 7.45
N PHE A 11 7.45 18.78 6.32
CA PHE A 11 6.40 17.76 6.18
C PHE A 11 6.77 16.48 6.91
N LYS A 12 5.77 15.80 7.47
CA LYS A 12 5.96 14.46 8.05
C LYS A 12 6.08 13.42 6.93
N ILE A 13 7.15 12.62 6.97
CA ILE A 13 7.35 11.48 6.07
C ILE A 13 7.32 10.18 6.86
N SER A 14 7.01 9.07 6.19
CA SER A 14 7.06 7.75 6.83
C SER A 14 8.51 7.36 7.14
N PRO A 15 8.83 6.97 8.38
CA PRO A 15 10.16 6.48 8.74
C PRO A 15 10.47 5.10 8.12
N LEU A 16 9.44 4.39 7.64
CA LEU A 16 9.56 3.07 7.02
C LEU A 16 9.81 3.14 5.50
N MET A 17 9.99 4.34 4.93
CA MET A 17 10.33 4.48 3.52
C MET A 17 11.81 4.18 3.30
N VAL A 18 12.11 3.14 2.53
CA VAL A 18 13.48 2.74 2.19
C VAL A 18 13.69 2.69 0.67
N ARG A 19 14.94 2.86 0.24
CA ARG A 19 15.36 2.62 -1.14
C ARG A 19 15.92 1.20 -1.23
N ALA A 20 15.22 0.32 -1.93
CA ALA A 20 15.66 -1.04 -2.24
C ALA A 20 16.47 -1.06 -3.55
N LYS A 21 17.48 -1.93 -3.63
CA LYS A 21 18.33 -2.09 -4.84
C LYS A 21 18.04 -3.39 -5.58
N SER A 22 17.33 -4.32 -4.95
CA SER A 22 16.97 -5.62 -5.51
C SER A 22 15.50 -5.97 -5.23
N VAL A 23 14.98 -7.00 -5.90
CA VAL A 23 13.66 -7.56 -5.57
C VAL A 23 13.66 -8.19 -4.18
N ASP A 24 14.76 -8.85 -3.80
CA ASP A 24 14.90 -9.47 -2.48
C ASP A 24 14.83 -8.42 -1.36
N ASP A 25 15.44 -7.25 -1.56
CA ASP A 25 15.33 -6.11 -0.62
C ASP A 25 13.88 -5.66 -0.45
N LEU A 26 13.10 -5.62 -1.56
CA LEU A 26 11.68 -5.24 -1.52
C LEU A 26 10.86 -6.25 -0.73
N VAL A 27 11.08 -7.55 -0.97
CA VAL A 27 10.36 -8.64 -0.29
C VAL A 27 10.74 -8.70 1.19
N ALA A 28 12.03 -8.54 1.52
CA ALA A 28 12.49 -8.47 2.91
C ALA A 28 11.84 -7.31 3.66
N HIS A 29 11.76 -6.13 3.03
CA HIS A 29 11.12 -4.96 3.63
C HIS A 29 9.61 -5.12 3.78
N TYR A 30 8.95 -5.78 2.82
CA TYR A 30 7.53 -6.16 2.94
C TYR A 30 7.28 -7.01 4.19
N HIS A 31 8.07 -8.07 4.41
CA HIS A 31 7.91 -8.93 5.59
C HIS A 31 8.22 -8.21 6.91
N LEU A 32 9.19 -7.28 6.89
CA LEU A 32 9.48 -6.45 8.06
C LEU A 32 8.28 -5.57 8.43
N ILE A 33 7.65 -4.92 7.44
CA ILE A 33 6.46 -4.09 7.68
C ILE A 33 5.27 -4.97 8.10
N GLU A 34 5.07 -6.12 7.45
CA GLU A 34 4.03 -7.10 7.80
C GLU A 34 4.12 -7.51 9.29
N ALA A 35 5.32 -7.83 9.77
CA ALA A 35 5.56 -8.20 11.16
C ALA A 35 5.33 -7.04 12.14
N GLN A 36 5.58 -5.79 11.72
CA GLN A 36 5.40 -4.59 12.56
C GLN A 36 3.99 -4.01 12.49
N ARG A 37 3.14 -4.46 11.54
CA ARG A 37 1.85 -3.87 11.20
C ARG A 37 0.99 -3.56 12.43
N SER A 38 0.87 -4.50 13.36
CA SER A 38 0.05 -4.34 14.58
C SER A 38 0.58 -3.30 15.57
N SER A 39 1.84 -2.88 15.44
CA SER A 39 2.52 -1.95 16.34
C SER A 39 2.58 -0.50 15.82
N LEU A 40 2.19 -0.24 14.57
CA LEU A 40 2.39 1.06 13.93
C LEU A 40 1.50 2.18 14.48
N GLY A 41 0.51 1.88 15.31
CA GLY A 41 -0.44 2.87 15.85
C GLY A 41 -1.38 3.45 14.79
N TYR A 42 -1.36 2.91 13.58
CA TYR A 42 -2.26 3.20 12.47
C TYR A 42 -2.37 1.96 11.57
N ASP A 43 -3.49 1.85 10.85
CA ASP A 43 -3.73 0.73 9.95
C ASP A 43 -3.03 0.93 8.60
N ILE A 44 -2.51 -0.18 8.08
CA ILE A 44 -1.99 -0.29 6.71
C ILE A 44 -2.49 -1.59 6.08
N ASP A 45 -2.70 -1.58 4.76
CA ASP A 45 -3.18 -2.72 3.97
C ASP A 45 -2.11 -3.32 3.05
N GLY A 46 -0.89 -2.77 3.05
CA GLY A 46 0.23 -3.25 2.25
C GLY A 46 1.39 -2.27 2.20
N VAL A 47 2.24 -2.47 1.20
CA VAL A 47 3.34 -1.57 0.84
C VAL A 47 3.20 -1.13 -0.62
N VAL A 48 3.81 -0.02 -0.99
CA VAL A 48 3.81 0.46 -2.39
C VAL A 48 5.24 0.48 -2.91
N TYR A 49 5.50 -0.30 -3.95
CA TYR A 49 6.75 -0.26 -4.69
C TYR A 49 6.68 0.82 -5.76
N LYS A 50 7.74 1.62 -5.91
CA LYS A 50 7.83 2.72 -6.87
C LYS A 50 9.20 2.72 -7.50
N VAL A 51 9.28 2.87 -8.82
CA VAL A 51 10.55 3.15 -9.50
C VAL A 51 11.08 4.49 -9.05
N ASP A 52 12.31 4.54 -8.53
CA ASP A 52 12.87 5.77 -7.94
C ASP A 52 13.25 6.84 -8.99
N GLN A 53 13.55 6.44 -10.22
CA GLN A 53 13.93 7.36 -11.30
C GLN A 53 12.71 8.10 -11.89
N LEU A 54 12.60 9.41 -11.61
CA LEU A 54 11.48 10.24 -12.06
C LEU A 54 11.34 10.34 -13.59
N GLU A 55 12.44 10.23 -14.33
CA GLU A 55 12.40 10.22 -15.80
C GLU A 55 11.71 8.97 -16.34
N LEU A 56 11.96 7.81 -15.73
CA LEU A 56 11.24 6.58 -16.06
C LEU A 56 9.77 6.68 -15.69
N GLN A 57 9.44 7.27 -14.54
CA GLN A 57 8.04 7.50 -14.17
C GLN A 57 7.31 8.35 -15.22
N ARG A 58 7.92 9.46 -15.68
CA ARG A 58 7.36 10.31 -16.73
C ARG A 58 7.20 9.58 -18.06
N ARG A 59 8.21 8.81 -18.46
CA ARG A 59 8.20 8.07 -19.73
C ARG A 59 7.18 6.92 -19.74
N TRP A 60 7.07 6.18 -18.65
CA TRP A 60 6.13 5.07 -18.55
C TRP A 60 4.70 5.55 -18.33
N GLY A 61 4.52 6.69 -17.65
CA GLY A 61 3.23 7.34 -17.49
C GLY A 61 2.20 6.44 -16.81
N PHE A 62 0.96 6.55 -17.28
CA PHE A 62 -0.21 5.92 -16.70
C PHE A 62 -0.92 5.03 -17.73
N ALA A 63 -1.70 4.07 -17.24
CA ALA A 63 -2.72 3.38 -18.02
C ALA A 63 -4.06 4.14 -17.86
N THR A 64 -5.20 3.44 -17.72
CA THR A 64 -6.55 3.98 -17.53
C THR A 64 -6.77 4.62 -16.15
N GLY A 65 -5.73 5.25 -15.58
CA GLY A 65 -5.74 5.89 -14.26
C GLY A 65 -4.60 5.46 -13.34
N GLU A 66 -4.07 4.25 -13.51
CA GLU A 66 -3.00 3.73 -12.65
C GLU A 66 -1.59 4.01 -13.22
N PRO A 67 -0.61 4.35 -12.37
CA PRO A 67 0.78 4.52 -12.81
C PRO A 67 1.38 3.18 -13.22
N ARG A 68 2.12 3.15 -14.32
CA ARG A 68 2.84 1.93 -14.76
C ARG A 68 4.12 1.64 -13.97
N TRP A 69 4.58 2.62 -13.20
CA TRP A 69 5.87 2.62 -12.49
C TRP A 69 5.72 2.36 -10.99
N ALA A 70 4.51 2.06 -10.52
CA ALA A 70 4.23 1.75 -9.12
C ALA A 70 3.17 0.66 -8.99
N ILE A 71 3.28 -0.14 -7.92
CA ILE A 71 2.30 -1.17 -7.59
C ILE A 71 2.10 -1.24 -6.08
N ALA A 72 0.86 -1.45 -5.66
CA ALA A 72 0.52 -1.75 -4.27
C ALA A 72 0.59 -3.27 -4.05
N HIS A 73 1.47 -3.71 -3.16
CA HIS A 73 1.57 -5.09 -2.71
C HIS A 73 0.84 -5.23 -1.39
N LYS A 74 -0.40 -5.72 -1.45
CA LYS A 74 -1.29 -5.83 -0.30
C LYS A 74 -0.90 -7.00 0.59
N PHE A 75 -1.07 -6.83 1.90
CA PHE A 75 -0.99 -7.95 2.84
C PHE A 75 -2.09 -8.98 2.54
N PRO A 76 -1.85 -10.26 2.83
CA PRO A 76 -2.92 -11.25 2.81
C PRO A 76 -4.07 -10.76 3.70
N ALA A 77 -5.29 -10.81 3.17
CA ALA A 77 -6.46 -10.52 3.97
C ALA A 77 -6.53 -11.52 5.13
N GLU A 78 -6.86 -11.04 6.33
CA GLU A 78 -7.16 -11.95 7.43
C GLU A 78 -8.37 -12.79 7.03
N GLN A 79 -8.18 -14.10 7.00
CA GLN A 79 -9.24 -15.06 6.69
C GLN A 79 -9.64 -15.77 7.97
N ALA A 80 -10.94 -15.76 8.27
CA ALA A 80 -11.53 -16.51 9.37
C ALA A 80 -12.78 -17.23 8.87
N MET A 81 -13.02 -18.43 9.40
CA MET A 81 -14.26 -19.18 9.15
C MET A 81 -15.26 -18.90 10.27
N THR A 82 -16.51 -18.68 9.92
CA THR A 82 -17.62 -18.52 10.85
C THR A 82 -18.89 -19.16 10.28
N THR A 83 -19.91 -19.35 11.12
CA THR A 83 -21.19 -19.94 10.70
C THR A 83 -22.22 -18.82 10.47
N VAL A 84 -22.83 -18.81 9.28
CA VAL A 84 -23.97 -17.93 9.00
C VAL A 84 -25.18 -18.44 9.79
N LEU A 85 -25.64 -17.69 10.79
CA LEU A 85 -26.76 -18.08 11.66
C LEU A 85 -28.13 -17.70 11.09
N ARG A 86 -28.21 -16.56 10.40
CA ARG A 86 -29.44 -16.02 9.82
C ARG A 86 -29.10 -15.05 8.69
N ILE A 87 -30.01 -14.93 7.72
CA ILE A 87 -29.98 -13.91 6.67
C ILE A 87 -31.22 -13.03 6.84
N ASP A 88 -30.99 -11.73 6.99
CA ASP A 88 -32.05 -10.72 7.01
C ASP A 88 -32.07 -10.01 5.65
N ILE A 89 -33.26 -9.87 5.05
CA ILE A 89 -33.42 -9.24 3.73
C ILE A 89 -33.77 -7.77 3.92
N GLN A 90 -32.95 -6.88 3.35
CA GLN A 90 -33.19 -5.44 3.34
C GLN A 90 -33.72 -5.00 1.97
N VAL A 91 -34.75 -4.16 1.96
CA VAL A 91 -35.27 -3.52 0.75
C VAL A 91 -34.91 -2.03 0.82
N GLY A 92 -34.06 -1.60 -0.11
CA GLY A 92 -33.66 -0.21 -0.26
C GLY A 92 -34.79 0.68 -0.77
N ARG A 93 -34.57 1.99 -0.74
CA ARG A 93 -35.58 3.02 -1.07
C ARG A 93 -36.21 2.85 -2.46
N THR A 94 -35.52 2.21 -3.40
CA THR A 94 -35.98 1.94 -4.76
C THR A 94 -36.61 0.56 -4.96
N GLY A 95 -36.81 -0.21 -3.88
CA GLY A 95 -37.41 -1.54 -3.95
C GLY A 95 -36.43 -2.66 -4.33
N THR A 96 -35.13 -2.46 -4.16
CA THR A 96 -34.08 -3.48 -4.35
C THR A 96 -33.37 -3.77 -3.05
#